data_AF-A0A661DAW2-F1
#
_entry.id   AF-A0A661DAW2-F1
#
_cell.length_a   1.000
_cell.length_b   1.000
_cell.length_c   1.000
_cell.angle_alpha   90.00
_cell.angle_beta   90.00
_cell.angle_gamma   90.00
#
_symmetry.space_group_name_H-M   'P 1'
#
loop_
_entity.id
_entity.type
_entity.pdbx_description
1 polymer ?
#
loop_
_entity_poly.entity_id
_entity_poly.type
_entity_poly.pdbx_seq_one_letter_code
_entity_poly.pdbx_strand_id
1 'polypeptide(L)'
;MKQYKVLLGAILAWLLLSMNVYARGNLPEFTELVAENGAAVVNISTTNNKKRPQQKLPPNMQIPEGTPFDDLFKHFFGDQGARPQPYESHSLGSGFVLSSDGYILTNHHVIKDADEIIVRFSDRNELEAKVLGSDERSDVALLKVEATNLKAVKLGDSAKLQVGEWVLAIGSPFGFDHSATAGIVSALGRSLPSDSYVPFIQTDVAINPGNSGGPLFNLDGEVIGINSQIYSRTGGFMGVSFAIPMDVVMNVVAQIKSQGYVSRGWLGVVIQDVTRELAESFGLKKPHGALISRIMPNSPAAKAGFEPGDVILKFDGKKVASSSALPPIVGRTAIGKSVSVVVMRQNQRTTLQVEIEQLPEEEDVIKVGGDSGRLIDERLAIEVADLDDKQREQFEVEKGVVVINVEQGSAAAAGMRRGDVILSINNQKVKDAKQFLDIAKELPEDKAIPVLVQRGQGAIFLALRLEKDEE
;
A
#
# COMPACT_ATOMS: atom_id res chain seq x y z
N MET A 1 11.55 50.28 57.39
CA MET A 1 12.10 49.73 56.12
C MET A 1 12.48 48.24 56.17
N LYS A 2 13.13 47.74 57.23
CA LYS A 2 13.58 46.32 57.30
C LYS A 2 12.42 45.31 57.30
N GLN A 3 11.33 45.60 58.02
CA GLN A 3 10.14 44.72 58.08
C GLN A 3 9.37 44.63 56.75
N TYR A 4 9.28 45.73 55.99
CA TYR A 4 8.68 45.73 54.65
C TYR A 4 9.45 44.87 53.65
N LYS A 5 10.79 44.86 53.73
CA LYS A 5 11.62 44.01 52.85
C LYS A 5 11.45 42.52 53.15
N VAL A 6 11.26 42.16 54.42
CA VAL A 6 11.01 40.76 54.83
C VAL A 6 9.62 40.31 54.37
N LEU A 7 8.60 41.17 54.53
CA LEU A 7 7.24 40.87 54.08
C LEU A 7 7.16 40.72 52.55
N LEU A 8 7.81 41.64 51.81
CA LEU A 8 7.86 41.57 50.34
C LEU A 8 8.63 40.34 49.86
N GLY A 9 9.72 39.98 50.52
CA GLY A 9 10.47 38.75 50.23
C GLY A 9 9.66 37.48 50.52
N ALA A 10 8.87 37.46 51.59
CA ALA A 10 7.98 36.35 51.92
C ALA A 10 6.82 36.22 50.91
N ILE A 11 6.23 37.33 50.47
CA ILE A 11 5.17 37.32 49.44
C ILE A 11 5.74 36.86 48.10
N LEU A 12 6.95 37.32 47.72
CA LEU A 12 7.60 36.89 46.48
C LEU A 12 7.98 35.41 46.53
N ALA A 13 8.50 34.93 47.67
CA ALA A 13 8.77 33.52 47.88
C ALA A 13 7.49 32.67 47.85
N TRP A 14 6.39 33.16 48.41
CA TRP A 14 5.09 32.49 48.37
C TRP A 14 4.50 32.46 46.96
N LEU A 15 4.63 33.55 46.19
CA LEU A 15 4.27 33.60 44.77
C LEU A 15 5.12 32.63 43.94
N LEU A 16 6.43 32.57 44.16
CA LEU A 16 7.34 31.64 43.49
C LEU A 16 7.09 30.18 43.89
N LEU A 17 6.71 29.91 45.15
CA LEU A 17 6.31 28.57 45.62
C LEU A 17 4.93 28.16 45.08
N SER A 18 4.01 29.12 44.88
CA SER A 18 2.69 28.86 44.29
C SER A 18 2.72 28.61 42.77
N MET A 19 3.79 29.03 42.09
CA MET A 19 4.03 28.74 40.67
C MET A 19 4.56 27.31 40.42
N ASN A 20 4.77 26.50 41.45
CA ASN A 20 5.26 25.11 41.32
C ASN A 20 4.14 24.05 41.29
N VAL A 21 2.88 24.46 41.07
CA VAL A 21 1.77 23.53 40.85
C VAL A 21 1.24 23.76 39.42
N TYR A 22 0.98 22.65 38.71
CA TYR A 22 0.60 22.51 37.29
C TYR A 22 1.74 22.36 36.27
N ALA A 23 2.72 21.52 36.61
CA ALA A 23 3.43 20.73 35.61
C ALA A 23 3.57 19.28 36.08
N ARG A 24 2.49 18.69 36.61
CA ARG A 24 2.28 17.27 36.33
C ARG A 24 1.93 17.24 34.86
N GLY A 25 2.81 16.73 34.01
CA GLY A 25 2.47 16.49 32.61
C GLY A 25 1.18 15.68 32.61
N ASN A 26 0.07 16.30 32.22
CA ASN A 26 -1.20 15.60 32.11
C ASN A 26 -0.97 14.55 31.02
N LEU A 27 -1.11 13.28 31.39
CA LEU A 27 -1.21 12.22 30.41
C LEU A 27 -2.40 12.53 29.50
N PRO A 28 -2.37 12.12 28.23
CA PRO A 28 -3.52 12.26 27.35
C PRO A 28 -4.77 11.66 28.01
N GLU A 29 -5.85 12.42 27.98
CA GLU A 29 -7.15 12.02 28.49
C GLU A 29 -8.01 11.65 27.27
N PHE A 30 -8.51 10.40 27.24
CA PHE A 30 -9.31 9.87 26.13
C PHE A 30 -10.78 9.65 26.49
N THR A 31 -11.14 9.83 27.75
CA THR A 31 -12.43 9.49 28.33
C THR A 31 -13.50 10.46 27.83
N GLU A 32 -13.19 11.76 27.74
CA GLU A 32 -14.07 12.75 27.12
C GLU A 32 -14.21 12.50 25.61
N LEU A 33 -13.11 12.18 24.93
CA LEU A 33 -13.12 11.87 23.50
C LEU A 33 -14.05 10.67 23.19
N VAL A 34 -13.95 9.59 23.97
CA VAL A 34 -14.82 8.42 23.83
C VAL A 34 -16.28 8.79 24.10
N ALA A 35 -16.55 9.55 25.17
CA ALA A 35 -17.90 9.95 25.53
C ALA A 35 -18.56 10.83 24.44
N GLU A 36 -17.80 11.74 23.83
CA GLU A 36 -18.32 12.65 22.81
C GLU A 36 -18.51 12.01 21.43
N ASN A 37 -17.66 11.04 21.07
CA ASN A 37 -17.58 10.50 19.72
C ASN A 37 -18.11 9.07 19.59
N GLY A 38 -18.23 8.31 20.69
CA GLY A 38 -18.67 6.92 20.67
C GLY A 38 -20.03 6.73 19.97
N ALA A 39 -20.97 7.67 20.16
CA ALA A 39 -22.29 7.62 19.54
C ALA A 39 -22.28 7.76 18.00
N ALA A 40 -21.21 8.29 17.43
CA ALA A 40 -21.02 8.41 15.98
C ALA A 40 -20.42 7.14 15.35
N VAL A 41 -19.89 6.23 16.16
CA VAL A 41 -19.32 4.96 15.72
C VAL A 41 -20.42 3.91 15.68
N VAL A 42 -20.45 3.13 14.61
CA VAL A 42 -21.50 2.13 14.34
C VAL A 42 -20.88 0.76 14.11
N ASN A 43 -21.60 -0.30 14.45
CA ASN A 43 -21.27 -1.64 14.04
C ASN A 43 -21.88 -1.92 12.66
N ILE A 44 -21.14 -2.61 11.81
CA ILE A 44 -21.61 -3.04 10.49
C ILE A 44 -21.65 -4.55 10.49
N SER A 45 -22.83 -5.09 10.25
CA SER A 45 -23.07 -6.51 10.04
C SER A 45 -23.47 -6.74 8.60
N THR A 46 -22.90 -7.77 7.97
CA THR A 46 -23.27 -8.17 6.61
C THR A 46 -23.72 -9.61 6.58
N THR A 47 -24.75 -9.91 5.81
CA THR A 47 -25.15 -11.29 5.49
C THR A 47 -24.79 -11.62 4.04
N ASN A 48 -24.46 -12.88 3.79
CA ASN A 48 -24.16 -13.39 2.45
C ASN A 48 -24.84 -14.75 2.28
N ASN A 49 -25.70 -14.85 1.27
CA ASN A 49 -26.50 -16.03 0.97
C ASN A 49 -25.86 -16.93 -0.09
N LYS A 50 -24.61 -16.67 -0.50
CA LYS A 50 -23.90 -17.51 -1.48
C LYS A 50 -23.51 -18.86 -0.88
N LYS A 51 -23.98 -19.95 -1.51
CA LYS A 51 -23.61 -21.34 -1.20
C LYS A 51 -22.11 -21.57 -1.47
N ARG A 52 -21.27 -21.62 -0.43
CA ARG A 52 -19.88 -22.10 -0.57
C ARG A 52 -19.88 -23.61 -0.91
N PRO A 53 -19.03 -24.08 -1.85
CA PRO A 53 -18.86 -25.51 -2.07
C PRO A 53 -18.28 -26.17 -0.80
N GLN A 54 -18.94 -27.22 -0.30
CA GLN A 54 -18.47 -28.03 0.83
C GLN A 54 -17.04 -28.52 0.58
N GLN A 55 -16.14 -28.27 1.53
CA GLN A 55 -14.88 -29.02 1.62
C GLN A 55 -15.23 -30.47 1.96
N LYS A 56 -15.19 -31.35 0.97
CA LYS A 56 -15.32 -32.80 1.20
C LYS A 56 -14.01 -33.31 1.82
N LEU A 57 -14.12 -34.21 2.79
CA LEU A 57 -12.99 -34.99 3.27
C LEU A 57 -12.35 -35.75 2.09
N PRO A 58 -11.00 -35.85 2.02
CA PRO A 58 -10.32 -36.70 1.06
C PRO A 58 -10.84 -38.15 1.20
N PRO A 59 -11.05 -38.91 0.10
CA PRO A 59 -11.75 -40.21 0.12
C PRO A 59 -11.17 -41.29 1.06
N ASN A 60 -9.96 -41.10 1.60
CA ASN A 60 -9.23 -42.09 2.38
C ASN A 60 -8.92 -41.68 3.83
N MET A 61 -9.54 -40.63 4.37
CA MET A 61 -9.33 -40.23 5.76
C MET A 61 -10.39 -40.85 6.68
N GLN A 62 -9.99 -41.86 7.48
CA GLN A 62 -10.84 -42.44 8.53
C GLN A 62 -10.70 -41.60 9.80
N ILE A 63 -11.83 -41.17 10.37
CA ILE A 63 -11.86 -40.38 11.60
C ILE A 63 -11.76 -41.35 12.80
N PRO A 64 -10.80 -41.18 13.73
CA PRO A 64 -10.72 -42.01 14.93
C PRO A 64 -11.86 -41.67 15.91
N GLU A 65 -12.85 -42.56 16.02
CA GLU A 65 -14.00 -42.39 16.92
C GLU A 65 -13.58 -42.37 18.39
N GLY A 66 -14.20 -41.49 19.19
CA GLY A 66 -14.00 -41.42 20.65
C GLY A 66 -12.79 -40.61 21.13
N THR A 67 -12.17 -39.80 20.25
CA THR A 67 -11.10 -38.87 20.62
C THR A 67 -11.63 -37.45 20.88
N PRO A 68 -10.95 -36.59 21.66
CA PRO A 68 -11.34 -35.18 21.84
C PRO A 68 -11.38 -34.35 20.55
N PHE A 69 -10.84 -34.88 19.45
CA PHE A 69 -10.87 -34.28 18.13
C PHE A 69 -12.13 -34.67 17.33
N ASP A 70 -12.87 -35.70 17.76
CA ASP A 70 -14.07 -36.21 17.07
C ASP A 70 -15.16 -35.14 16.95
N ASP A 71 -15.42 -34.38 18.02
CA ASP A 71 -16.38 -33.25 18.00
C ASP A 71 -15.91 -32.08 17.12
N LEU A 72 -14.59 -31.83 17.07
CA LEU A 72 -13.99 -30.80 16.24
C LEU A 72 -14.12 -31.16 14.74
N PHE A 73 -13.88 -32.43 14.38
CA PHE A 73 -14.00 -32.90 12.99
C PHE A 73 -15.45 -32.94 12.51
N LYS A 74 -16.40 -33.35 13.36
CA LYS A 74 -17.85 -33.31 13.05
C LYS A 74 -18.35 -31.89 12.83
N HIS A 75 -17.83 -30.92 13.61
CA HIS A 75 -18.16 -29.50 13.45
C HIS A 75 -17.57 -28.89 12.18
N PHE A 76 -16.41 -29.37 11.72
CA PHE A 76 -15.68 -28.79 10.59
C PHE A 76 -16.06 -29.37 9.21
N PHE A 77 -16.42 -30.66 9.14
CA PHE A 77 -16.73 -31.36 7.87
C PHE A 77 -18.19 -31.83 7.73
N GLY A 78 -19.00 -31.71 8.79
CA GLY A 78 -20.40 -32.10 8.83
C GLY A 78 -20.63 -33.61 8.93
N ASP A 79 -21.79 -33.99 9.46
CA ASP A 79 -22.27 -35.37 9.50
C ASP A 79 -22.69 -35.82 8.09
N GLN A 80 -22.30 -37.03 7.66
CA GLN A 80 -22.50 -37.53 6.28
C GLN A 80 -23.97 -37.75 5.87
N GLY A 81 -24.94 -37.37 6.72
CA GLY A 81 -26.38 -37.47 6.46
C GLY A 81 -27.15 -36.15 6.38
N ALA A 82 -26.53 -34.99 6.63
CA ALA A 82 -27.25 -33.72 6.67
C ALA A 82 -27.36 -33.06 5.29
N ARG A 83 -28.59 -32.71 4.86
CA ARG A 83 -28.82 -31.85 3.69
C ARG A 83 -28.00 -30.56 3.83
N PRO A 84 -27.39 -30.03 2.75
CA PRO A 84 -26.66 -28.78 2.80
C PRO A 84 -27.62 -27.65 3.21
N GLN A 85 -27.56 -27.26 4.48
CA GLN A 85 -28.16 -26.02 4.94
C GLN A 85 -27.27 -24.87 4.44
N PRO A 86 -27.84 -23.80 3.86
CA PRO A 86 -27.09 -22.58 3.63
C PRO A 86 -26.55 -22.10 4.99
N TYR A 87 -25.24 -21.98 5.14
CA TYR A 87 -24.66 -21.31 6.28
C TYR A 87 -24.58 -19.83 5.93
N GLU A 88 -25.39 -19.00 6.61
CA GLU A 88 -25.24 -17.55 6.55
C GLU A 88 -23.91 -17.18 7.22
N SER A 89 -22.95 -16.66 6.45
CA SER A 89 -21.73 -16.11 7.04
C SER A 89 -22.00 -14.65 7.39
N HIS A 90 -21.97 -14.31 8.68
CA HIS A 90 -21.98 -12.93 9.15
C HIS A 90 -20.55 -12.37 9.16
N SER A 91 -20.32 -11.27 8.44
CA SER A 91 -19.12 -10.44 8.66
C SER A 91 -19.44 -9.35 9.66
N LEU A 92 -18.46 -8.98 10.47
CA LEU A 92 -18.55 -7.94 11.49
C LEU A 92 -17.42 -6.93 11.30
N GLY A 93 -17.81 -5.67 11.10
CA GLY A 93 -16.92 -4.53 11.00
C GLY A 93 -17.44 -3.34 11.79
N SER A 94 -16.75 -2.22 11.66
CA SER A 94 -17.16 -0.93 12.19
C SER A 94 -17.35 0.07 11.06
N GLY A 95 -18.06 1.15 11.36
CA GLY A 95 -18.15 2.34 10.54
C GLY A 95 -18.34 3.57 11.40
N PHE A 96 -18.53 4.72 10.78
CA PHE A 96 -18.88 5.93 11.50
C PHE A 96 -19.73 6.88 10.66
N VAL A 97 -20.54 7.67 11.36
CA VAL A 97 -21.44 8.66 10.78
C VAL A 97 -20.63 9.85 10.26
N LEU A 98 -20.59 9.99 8.94
CA LEU A 98 -19.96 11.11 8.23
C LEU A 98 -20.82 12.39 8.30
N SER A 99 -22.14 12.25 8.22
CA SER A 99 -23.05 13.40 8.27
C SER A 99 -24.41 13.04 8.88
N SER A 100 -25.06 14.05 9.45
CA SER A 100 -26.29 13.88 10.27
C SER A 100 -27.50 13.36 9.49
N ASP A 101 -27.45 13.36 8.17
CA ASP A 101 -28.44 12.88 7.22
C ASP A 101 -28.20 11.42 6.76
N GLY A 102 -27.32 10.67 7.45
CA GLY A 102 -27.24 9.22 7.31
C GLY A 102 -26.14 8.69 6.40
N TYR A 103 -25.13 9.48 6.05
CA TYR A 103 -23.95 8.94 5.36
C TYR A 103 -23.02 8.26 6.36
N ILE A 104 -22.63 7.01 6.05
CA ILE A 104 -21.74 6.19 6.88
C ILE A 104 -20.49 5.83 6.06
N LEU A 105 -19.32 5.91 6.70
CA LEU A 105 -18.05 5.43 6.15
C LEU A 105 -17.66 4.09 6.76
N THR A 106 -17.06 3.23 5.95
CA THR A 106 -16.42 1.98 6.37
C THR A 106 -15.40 1.54 5.32
N ASN A 107 -14.80 0.37 5.50
CA ASN A 107 -13.92 -0.22 4.50
C ASN A 107 -14.69 -0.98 3.41
N HIS A 108 -14.11 -1.07 2.21
CA HIS A 108 -14.66 -1.87 1.13
C HIS A 108 -14.69 -3.36 1.52
N HIS A 109 -13.63 -3.90 2.11
CA HIS A 109 -13.57 -5.32 2.47
C HIS A 109 -14.61 -5.72 3.53
N VAL A 110 -15.12 -4.77 4.34
CA VAL A 110 -16.18 -5.02 5.32
C VAL A 110 -17.51 -5.33 4.63
N ILE A 111 -17.78 -4.68 3.49
CA ILE A 111 -19.05 -4.78 2.75
C ILE A 111 -18.94 -5.61 1.47
N LYS A 112 -17.75 -6.15 1.17
CA LYS A 112 -17.49 -6.92 -0.04
C LYS A 112 -18.37 -8.17 -0.09
N ASP A 113 -19.03 -8.38 -1.23
CA ASP A 113 -19.93 -9.51 -1.48
C ASP A 113 -21.15 -9.61 -0.53
N ALA A 114 -21.47 -8.56 0.23
CA ALA A 114 -22.64 -8.53 1.11
C ALA A 114 -23.94 -8.41 0.29
N ASP A 115 -24.94 -9.24 0.61
CA ASP A 115 -26.29 -9.13 0.05
C ASP A 115 -27.10 -8.06 0.81
N GLU A 116 -26.94 -8.03 2.13
CA GLU A 116 -27.57 -7.08 3.04
C GLU A 116 -26.53 -6.51 4.01
N ILE A 117 -26.67 -5.22 4.33
CA ILE A 117 -25.79 -4.51 5.24
C ILE A 117 -26.65 -3.83 6.31
N ILE A 118 -26.49 -4.27 7.55
CA ILE A 118 -27.15 -3.68 8.72
C ILE A 118 -26.15 -2.82 9.48
N VAL A 119 -26.55 -1.57 9.73
CA VAL A 119 -25.82 -0.63 10.56
C VAL A 119 -26.49 -0.56 11.92
N ARG A 120 -25.77 -0.96 12.97
CA ARG A 120 -26.21 -0.89 14.36
C ARG A 120 -25.58 0.28 15.10
N PHE A 121 -26.42 1.14 15.65
CA PHE A 121 -26.02 2.34 16.41
C PHE A 121 -25.79 2.04 17.89
N SER A 122 -25.21 3.01 18.59
CA SER A 122 -24.87 2.92 20.02
C SER A 122 -26.08 2.69 20.94
N ASP A 123 -27.26 3.16 20.52
CA ASP A 123 -28.55 2.96 21.19
C ASP A 123 -29.22 1.63 20.83
N ARG A 124 -28.52 0.76 20.09
CA ARG A 124 -28.97 -0.53 19.55
C ARG A 124 -30.05 -0.43 18.47
N ASN A 125 -30.31 0.76 17.93
CA ASN A 125 -31.12 0.85 16.72
C ASN A 125 -30.36 0.25 15.54
N GLU A 126 -31.09 -0.47 14.69
CA GLU A 126 -30.55 -1.12 13.48
C GLU A 126 -31.25 -0.56 12.26
N LEU A 127 -30.46 -0.18 11.25
CA LEU A 127 -30.94 0.33 9.97
C LEU A 127 -30.25 -0.42 8.84
N GLU A 128 -31.01 -0.83 7.84
CA GLU A 128 -30.45 -1.31 6.58
C GLU A 128 -29.77 -0.15 5.84
N ALA A 129 -28.57 -0.41 5.31
CA ALA A 129 -27.77 0.57 4.60
C ALA A 129 -27.66 0.23 3.11
N LYS A 130 -27.81 1.25 2.27
CA LYS A 130 -27.54 1.17 0.84
C LYS A 130 -26.10 1.53 0.55
N VAL A 131 -25.43 0.74 -0.29
CA VAL A 131 -24.11 1.10 -0.82
C VAL A 131 -24.28 2.20 -1.87
N LEU A 132 -23.73 3.38 -1.61
CA LEU A 132 -23.68 4.45 -2.63
C LEU A 132 -22.51 4.27 -3.59
N GLY A 133 -21.43 3.65 -3.10
CA GLY A 133 -20.27 3.26 -3.89
C GLY A 133 -19.14 2.77 -2.99
N SER A 134 -18.17 2.10 -3.59
CA SER A 134 -16.96 1.66 -2.90
C SER A 134 -15.77 1.61 -3.86
N ASP A 135 -14.56 1.67 -3.33
CA ASP A 135 -13.32 1.56 -4.10
C ASP A 135 -12.41 0.52 -3.44
N GLU A 136 -12.24 -0.62 -4.11
CA GLU A 136 -11.42 -1.73 -3.64
C GLU A 136 -9.96 -1.32 -3.46
N ARG A 137 -9.42 -0.47 -4.36
CA ARG A 137 -8.01 -0.06 -4.33
C ARG A 137 -7.64 0.88 -3.18
N SER A 138 -8.61 1.60 -2.62
CA SER A 138 -8.39 2.36 -1.37
C SER A 138 -8.97 1.70 -0.14
N ASP A 139 -9.71 0.62 -0.32
CA ASP A 139 -10.46 -0.05 0.71
C ASP A 139 -11.47 0.88 1.42
N VAL A 140 -12.18 1.74 0.67
CA VAL A 140 -13.17 2.70 1.21
C VAL A 140 -14.55 2.42 0.63
N ALA A 141 -15.59 2.45 1.49
CA ALA A 141 -16.99 2.38 1.09
C ALA A 141 -17.81 3.52 1.72
N LEU A 142 -18.76 4.03 0.94
CA LEU A 142 -19.74 5.02 1.38
C LEU A 142 -21.14 4.40 1.35
N LEU A 143 -21.78 4.39 2.51
CA LEU A 143 -23.12 3.85 2.70
C LEU A 143 -24.12 4.97 3.04
N LYS A 144 -25.40 4.67 2.87
CA LYS A 144 -26.52 5.54 3.25
C LYS A 144 -27.57 4.77 4.02
N VAL A 145 -27.96 5.29 5.19
CA VAL A 145 -29.13 4.84 5.96
C VAL A 145 -30.22 5.90 5.92
N GLU A 146 -31.48 5.47 6.05
CA GLU A 146 -32.64 6.37 6.09
C GLU A 146 -32.89 6.90 7.51
N ALA A 147 -32.06 7.84 7.96
CA ALA A 147 -32.19 8.53 9.24
C ALA A 147 -31.70 9.99 9.17
N THR A 148 -32.16 10.81 10.13
CA THR A 148 -31.75 12.21 10.28
C THR A 148 -31.38 12.50 11.74
N ASN A 149 -30.71 13.63 11.99
CA ASN A 149 -30.23 14.05 13.31
C ASN A 149 -29.22 13.09 13.94
N LEU A 150 -28.47 12.34 13.12
CA LEU A 150 -27.40 11.49 13.62
C LEU A 150 -26.21 12.34 14.10
N LYS A 151 -25.52 11.87 15.14
CA LYS A 151 -24.27 12.47 15.61
C LYS A 151 -23.17 12.16 14.60
N ALA A 152 -22.72 13.17 13.85
CA ALA A 152 -21.60 13.04 12.92
C ALA A 152 -20.26 13.30 13.61
N VAL A 153 -19.21 12.67 13.09
CA VAL A 153 -17.82 12.93 13.51
C VAL A 153 -17.33 14.30 13.01
N LYS A 154 -16.32 14.85 13.67
CA LYS A 154 -15.51 15.95 13.12
C LYS A 154 -14.41 15.36 12.24
N LEU A 155 -14.12 15.99 11.11
CA LEU A 155 -13.04 15.54 10.21
C LEU A 155 -11.76 16.32 10.47
N GLY A 156 -10.66 15.59 10.61
CA GLY A 156 -9.33 16.15 10.79
C GLY A 156 -8.54 16.21 9.48
N ASP A 157 -7.44 16.95 9.50
CA ASP A 157 -6.53 17.10 8.35
C ASP A 157 -5.36 16.12 8.46
N SER A 158 -5.49 14.96 7.82
CA SER A 158 -4.45 13.91 7.81
C SER A 158 -3.12 14.38 7.19
N ALA A 159 -3.11 15.44 6.39
CA ALA A 159 -1.88 15.97 5.78
C ALA A 159 -1.00 16.75 6.78
N LYS A 160 -1.54 17.12 7.95
CA LYS A 160 -0.82 17.83 9.02
C LYS A 160 -0.26 16.92 10.11
N LEU A 161 -0.61 15.63 10.08
CA LEU A 161 -0.18 14.67 11.07
C LEU A 161 1.34 14.60 11.18
N GLN A 162 1.81 14.39 12.40
CA GLN A 162 3.21 14.15 12.72
C GLN A 162 3.37 12.80 13.42
N VAL A 163 4.53 12.18 13.19
CA VAL A 163 4.93 10.96 13.91
C VAL A 163 5.09 11.30 15.40
N GLY A 164 4.49 10.47 16.26
CA GLY A 164 4.45 10.65 17.71
C GLY A 164 3.17 11.29 18.24
N GLU A 165 2.27 11.79 17.38
CA GLU A 165 0.96 12.26 17.82
C GLU A 165 0.12 11.12 18.40
N TRP A 166 -0.59 11.40 19.50
CA TRP A 166 -1.51 10.46 20.12
C TRP A 166 -2.74 10.26 19.26
N VAL A 167 -3.16 9.00 19.16
CA VAL A 167 -4.34 8.61 18.40
C VAL A 167 -5.17 7.58 19.16
N LEU A 168 -6.46 7.55 18.86
CA LEU A 168 -7.41 6.63 19.44
C LEU A 168 -8.27 5.98 18.35
N ALA A 169 -8.31 4.65 18.30
CA ALA A 169 -9.34 3.95 17.53
C ALA A 169 -10.54 3.66 18.44
N ILE A 170 -11.74 3.83 17.88
CA ILE A 170 -12.98 3.36 18.47
C ILE A 170 -13.65 2.44 17.46
N GLY A 171 -14.11 1.28 17.92
CA GLY A 171 -14.81 0.31 17.09
C GLY A 171 -15.61 -0.68 17.93
N SER A 172 -16.10 -1.73 17.26
CA SER A 172 -16.90 -2.78 17.88
C SER A 172 -16.30 -4.17 17.59
N PRO A 173 -15.11 -4.49 18.14
CA PRO A 173 -14.43 -5.74 17.87
C PRO A 173 -15.21 -6.93 18.44
N PHE A 174 -15.28 -8.03 17.68
CA PHE A 174 -15.99 -9.26 18.07
C PHE A 174 -17.47 -9.08 18.46
N GLY A 175 -18.11 -7.98 18.02
CA GLY A 175 -19.48 -7.63 18.41
C GLY A 175 -19.63 -7.06 19.83
N PHE A 176 -18.52 -6.80 20.54
CA PHE A 176 -18.53 -6.00 21.76
C PHE A 176 -18.71 -4.52 21.39
N ASP A 177 -19.73 -3.89 21.95
CA ASP A 177 -20.04 -2.50 21.65
C ASP A 177 -18.98 -1.54 22.24
N HIS A 178 -18.44 -0.63 21.42
CA HIS A 178 -17.63 0.54 21.82
C HIS A 178 -16.32 0.22 22.57
N SER A 179 -15.43 -0.55 21.94
CA SER A 179 -14.05 -0.70 22.42
C SER A 179 -13.18 0.45 21.94
N ALA A 180 -12.37 1.00 22.84
CA ALA A 180 -11.40 2.04 22.53
C ALA A 180 -9.97 1.52 22.74
N THR A 181 -9.08 1.81 21.80
CA THR A 181 -7.65 1.46 21.87
C THR A 181 -6.81 2.67 21.50
N ALA A 182 -5.82 3.00 22.34
CA ALA A 182 -4.96 4.18 22.17
C ALA A 182 -3.56 3.77 21.72
N GLY A 183 -2.88 4.70 21.06
CA GLY A 183 -1.52 4.55 20.57
C GLY A 183 -1.01 5.88 20.01
N ILE A 184 -0.01 5.81 19.14
CA ILE A 184 0.57 6.96 18.45
C ILE A 184 0.63 6.74 16.94
N VAL A 185 0.78 7.83 16.19
CA VAL A 185 1.24 7.77 14.80
C VAL A 185 2.69 7.29 14.80
N SER A 186 2.94 6.08 14.34
CA SER A 186 4.28 5.47 14.28
C SER A 186 5.02 5.83 12.98
N ALA A 187 4.30 6.01 11.87
CA ALA A 187 4.84 6.46 10.59
C ALA A 187 3.73 6.99 9.67
N LEU A 188 4.10 7.73 8.63
CA LEU A 188 3.18 8.26 7.62
C LEU A 188 3.62 7.84 6.22
N GLY A 189 2.66 7.74 5.31
CA GLY A 189 2.92 7.45 3.89
C GLY A 189 3.47 6.05 3.63
N ARG A 190 3.02 5.05 4.41
CA ARG A 190 3.40 3.66 4.17
C ARG A 190 2.62 3.12 2.97
N SER A 191 3.32 2.45 2.07
CA SER A 191 2.68 1.68 1.00
C SER A 191 2.81 0.20 1.34
N LEU A 192 1.73 -0.55 1.10
CA LEU A 192 1.70 -1.99 1.28
C LEU A 192 1.85 -2.68 -0.09
N PRO A 193 2.39 -3.91 -0.14
CA PRO A 193 2.62 -4.61 -1.40
C PRO A 193 1.36 -4.77 -2.27
N SER A 194 0.20 -4.97 -1.64
CA SER A 194 -1.12 -5.12 -2.30
C SER A 194 -1.84 -3.80 -2.58
N ASP A 195 -1.46 -2.71 -1.90
CA ASP A 195 -2.26 -1.48 -1.80
C ASP A 195 -1.39 -0.25 -2.07
N SER A 196 -0.83 -0.21 -3.28
CA SER A 196 0.15 0.81 -3.66
C SER A 196 -0.42 2.23 -3.78
N TYR A 197 -1.75 2.37 -3.90
CA TYR A 197 -2.43 3.66 -4.08
C TYR A 197 -2.81 4.37 -2.77
N VAL A 198 -2.62 3.72 -1.62
CA VAL A 198 -2.94 4.30 -0.31
C VAL A 198 -1.64 4.59 0.46
N PRO A 199 -1.37 5.87 0.80
CA PRO A 199 -0.26 6.24 1.67
C PRO A 199 -0.68 6.08 3.15
N PHE A 200 -0.76 4.85 3.64
CA PHE A 200 -1.26 4.52 4.98
C PHE A 200 -0.57 5.29 6.11
N ILE A 201 -1.37 5.63 7.13
CA ILE A 201 -0.90 6.00 8.47
C ILE A 201 -0.56 4.69 9.19
N GLN A 202 0.66 4.58 9.71
CA GLN A 202 1.04 3.47 10.57
C GLN A 202 0.85 3.89 12.03
N THR A 203 0.26 3.01 12.83
CA THR A 203 0.06 3.21 14.27
C THR A 203 0.31 1.91 15.05
N ASP A 204 0.52 2.03 16.35
CA ASP A 204 0.56 0.93 17.32
C ASP A 204 -0.76 0.78 18.09
N VAL A 205 -1.83 1.47 17.65
CA VAL A 205 -3.19 1.20 18.13
C VAL A 205 -3.56 -0.26 17.81
N ALA A 206 -4.11 -0.97 18.80
CA ALA A 206 -4.57 -2.34 18.61
C ALA A 206 -5.81 -2.38 17.70
N ILE A 207 -5.64 -2.90 16.49
CA ILE A 207 -6.71 -3.19 15.54
C ILE A 207 -6.93 -4.71 15.52
N ASN A 208 -8.13 -5.14 15.89
CA ASN A 208 -8.59 -6.53 15.84
C ASN A 208 -9.78 -6.64 14.88
N PRO A 209 -10.16 -7.85 14.43
CA PRO A 209 -11.39 -8.05 13.67
C PRO A 209 -12.60 -7.38 14.34
N GLY A 210 -13.29 -6.54 13.57
CA GLY A 210 -14.39 -5.69 14.02
C GLY A 210 -14.03 -4.23 14.33
N ASN A 211 -12.74 -3.85 14.44
CA ASN A 211 -12.32 -2.44 14.44
C ASN A 211 -12.16 -1.87 13.01
N SER A 212 -11.94 -2.73 12.02
CA SER A 212 -11.83 -2.33 10.61
C SER A 212 -13.08 -1.57 10.15
N GLY A 213 -12.85 -0.46 9.46
CA GLY A 213 -13.86 0.50 9.02
C GLY A 213 -14.19 1.57 10.06
N GLY A 214 -13.78 1.40 11.32
CA GLY A 214 -13.95 2.39 12.38
C GLY A 214 -12.97 3.57 12.25
N PRO A 215 -13.27 4.71 12.92
CA PRO A 215 -12.43 5.91 12.86
C PRO A 215 -11.15 5.80 13.70
N LEU A 216 -10.10 6.47 13.23
CA LEU A 216 -8.90 6.82 13.99
C LEU A 216 -8.97 8.31 14.32
N PHE A 217 -8.99 8.66 15.61
CA PHE A 217 -9.10 10.04 16.11
C PHE A 217 -7.75 10.61 16.55
N ASN A 218 -7.57 11.92 16.39
CA ASN A 218 -6.57 12.69 17.13
C ASN A 218 -7.11 13.12 18.51
N LEU A 219 -6.29 13.79 19.34
CA LEU A 219 -6.71 14.25 20.68
C LEU A 219 -7.81 15.32 20.67
N ASP A 220 -8.03 16.00 19.55
CA ASP A 220 -9.10 17.00 19.39
C ASP A 220 -10.46 16.36 19.03
N GLY A 221 -10.51 15.02 18.96
CA GLY A 221 -11.72 14.28 18.59
C GLY A 221 -12.06 14.37 17.11
N GLU A 222 -11.08 14.67 16.26
CA GLU A 222 -11.22 14.71 14.81
C GLU A 222 -10.75 13.40 14.18
N VAL A 223 -11.50 12.89 13.20
CA VAL A 223 -11.15 11.67 12.46
C VAL A 223 -10.06 11.99 11.46
N ILE A 224 -8.92 11.34 11.62
CA ILE A 224 -7.72 11.50 10.79
C ILE A 224 -7.50 10.32 9.83
N GLY A 225 -8.26 9.23 10.00
CA GLY A 225 -8.24 8.09 9.09
C GLY A 225 -9.26 7.01 9.43
N ILE A 226 -9.31 5.97 8.59
CA ILE A 226 -10.14 4.77 8.76
C ILE A 226 -9.23 3.59 9.07
N ASN A 227 -9.44 2.93 10.21
CA ASN A 227 -8.73 1.71 10.59
C ASN A 227 -8.99 0.62 9.53
N SER A 228 -7.95 0.05 8.92
CA SER A 228 -8.13 -0.92 7.83
C SER A 228 -7.56 -2.29 8.20
N GLN A 229 -6.25 -2.40 8.42
CA GLN A 229 -5.59 -3.69 8.58
C GLN A 229 -4.36 -3.66 9.50
N ILE A 230 -3.88 -4.83 9.89
CA ILE A 230 -2.63 -5.03 10.62
C ILE A 230 -1.57 -5.70 9.75
N TYR A 231 -0.30 -5.52 10.11
CA TYR A 231 0.76 -6.40 9.62
C TYR A 231 0.93 -7.57 10.59
N SER A 232 0.57 -8.79 10.18
CA SER A 232 0.70 -9.97 11.02
C SER A 232 1.05 -11.23 10.25
N ARG A 233 1.88 -12.09 10.86
CA ARG A 233 2.18 -13.45 10.37
C ARG A 233 1.25 -14.50 10.98
N THR A 234 0.67 -14.21 12.14
CA THR A 234 -0.17 -15.14 12.91
C THR A 234 -1.65 -14.77 12.87
N GLY A 235 -1.99 -13.59 12.35
CA GLY A 235 -3.32 -13.00 12.40
C GLY A 235 -3.61 -12.19 13.66
N GLY A 236 -2.74 -12.24 14.67
CA GLY A 236 -2.84 -11.42 15.88
C GLY A 236 -2.16 -10.06 15.75
N PHE A 237 -2.61 -9.08 16.53
CA PHE A 237 -1.96 -7.78 16.64
C PHE A 237 -0.52 -7.90 17.18
N MET A 238 0.43 -7.23 16.54
CA MET A 238 1.86 -7.26 16.89
C MET A 238 2.50 -5.86 16.97
N GLY A 239 1.71 -4.81 17.24
CA GLY A 239 2.22 -3.43 17.32
C GLY A 239 2.31 -2.69 15.99
N VAL A 240 1.76 -3.24 14.90
CA VAL A 240 1.81 -2.63 13.56
C VAL A 240 0.44 -2.67 12.91
N SER A 241 -0.19 -1.51 12.87
CA SER A 241 -1.54 -1.27 12.37
C SER A 241 -1.52 -0.18 11.30
N PHE A 242 -2.48 -0.22 10.39
CA PHE A 242 -2.60 0.73 9.28
C PHE A 242 -4.00 1.33 9.18
N ALA A 243 -4.03 2.65 8.95
CA ALA A 243 -5.25 3.40 8.68
C ALA A 243 -5.14 4.18 7.36
N ILE A 244 -6.26 4.26 6.64
CA ILE A 244 -6.38 5.02 5.40
C ILE A 244 -6.55 6.50 5.77
N PRO A 245 -5.68 7.41 5.29
CA PRO A 245 -5.78 8.84 5.60
C PRO A 245 -7.11 9.48 5.19
N MET A 246 -7.61 10.44 5.99
CA MET A 246 -8.88 11.11 5.74
C MET A 246 -8.91 11.91 4.41
N ASP A 247 -7.78 12.47 3.96
CA ASP A 247 -7.66 13.14 2.65
C ASP A 247 -7.92 12.19 1.47
N VAL A 248 -7.48 10.93 1.58
CA VAL A 248 -7.73 9.89 0.57
C VAL A 248 -9.21 9.53 0.56
N VAL A 249 -9.78 9.30 1.75
CA VAL A 249 -11.19 8.92 1.91
C VAL A 249 -12.11 10.02 1.40
N MET A 250 -11.87 11.29 1.73
CA MET A 250 -12.73 12.39 1.29
C MET A 250 -12.66 12.62 -0.21
N ASN A 251 -11.51 12.33 -0.85
CA ASN A 251 -11.44 12.30 -2.31
C ASN A 251 -12.32 11.19 -2.91
N VAL A 252 -12.29 9.99 -2.34
CA VAL A 252 -13.16 8.87 -2.74
C VAL A 252 -14.64 9.22 -2.56
N VAL A 253 -15.02 9.76 -1.40
CA VAL A 253 -16.39 10.21 -1.11
C VAL A 253 -16.87 11.24 -2.13
N ALA A 254 -16.05 12.23 -2.47
CA ALA A 254 -16.41 13.25 -3.45
C ALA A 254 -16.67 12.66 -4.84
N GLN A 255 -15.85 11.68 -5.26
CA GLN A 255 -16.04 10.98 -6.53
C GLN A 255 -17.32 10.12 -6.51
N ILE A 256 -17.51 9.29 -5.48
CA ILE A 256 -18.73 8.46 -5.35
C ILE A 256 -19.99 9.34 -5.36
N LYS A 257 -20.01 10.46 -4.62
CA LYS A 257 -21.16 11.36 -4.60
C LYS A 257 -21.41 12.07 -5.94
N SER A 258 -20.39 12.28 -6.77
CA SER A 258 -20.52 13.00 -8.04
C SER A 258 -20.83 12.10 -9.23
N GLN A 259 -20.20 10.92 -9.31
CA GLN A 259 -20.31 10.02 -10.48
C GLN A 259 -20.64 8.57 -10.12
N GLY A 260 -20.71 8.20 -8.84
CA GLY A 260 -21.03 6.85 -8.36
C GLY A 260 -19.84 5.89 -8.28
N TYR A 261 -18.69 6.23 -8.85
CA TYR A 261 -17.48 5.39 -8.83
C TYR A 261 -16.20 6.23 -8.68
N VAL A 262 -15.10 5.58 -8.33
CA VAL A 262 -13.78 6.21 -8.20
C VAL A 262 -12.97 5.97 -9.46
N SER A 263 -12.48 7.05 -10.06
CA SER A 263 -11.52 7.01 -11.15
C SER A 263 -10.15 7.43 -10.66
N ARG A 264 -9.09 6.84 -11.23
CA ARG A 264 -7.71 7.13 -10.86
C ARG A 264 -6.91 7.55 -12.06
N GLY A 265 -6.05 8.54 -11.85
CA GLY A 265 -5.01 8.87 -12.80
C GLY A 265 -4.04 7.71 -12.98
N TRP A 266 -3.59 7.52 -14.21
CA TRP A 266 -2.66 6.47 -14.60
C TRP A 266 -1.56 7.06 -15.46
N LEU A 267 -0.32 6.66 -15.18
CA LEU A 267 0.85 7.05 -15.96
C LEU A 267 1.28 5.92 -16.93
N GLY A 268 1.00 4.66 -16.58
CA GLY A 268 1.38 3.48 -17.36
C GLY A 268 2.87 3.17 -17.35
N VAL A 269 3.43 3.07 -16.15
CA VAL A 269 4.83 2.68 -15.94
C VAL A 269 4.92 1.58 -14.90
N VAL A 270 5.85 0.65 -15.11
CA VAL A 270 6.34 -0.25 -14.07
C VAL A 270 7.57 0.39 -13.45
N ILE A 271 7.58 0.45 -12.12
CA ILE A 271 8.60 1.16 -11.36
C ILE A 271 9.27 0.26 -10.33
N GLN A 272 10.48 0.64 -9.93
CA GLN A 272 11.20 0.04 -8.82
C GLN A 272 11.92 1.12 -8.00
N ASP A 273 12.34 0.74 -6.79
CA ASP A 273 13.17 1.61 -5.96
C ASP A 273 14.58 1.78 -6.55
N VAL A 274 15.15 2.95 -6.26
CA VAL A 274 16.53 3.29 -6.58
C VAL A 274 17.42 2.85 -5.42
N THR A 275 18.22 1.80 -5.60
CA THR A 275 19.25 1.41 -4.62
C THR A 275 20.42 2.40 -4.64
N ARG A 276 21.37 2.27 -3.71
CA ARG A 276 22.57 3.12 -3.69
C ARG A 276 23.40 2.97 -4.97
N GLU A 277 23.53 1.73 -5.45
CA GLU A 277 24.30 1.37 -6.63
C GLU A 277 23.61 1.86 -7.90
N LEU A 278 22.28 1.76 -7.98
CA LEU A 278 21.50 2.36 -9.06
C LEU A 278 21.56 3.90 -9.00
N ALA A 279 21.55 4.50 -7.82
CA ALA A 279 21.68 5.94 -7.68
C ALA A 279 23.01 6.43 -8.29
N GLU A 280 24.11 5.76 -7.97
CA GLU A 280 25.42 6.04 -8.55
C GLU A 280 25.42 5.89 -10.07
N SER A 281 24.83 4.80 -10.59
CA SER A 281 24.80 4.48 -12.01
C SER A 281 23.97 5.47 -12.84
N PHE A 282 22.93 6.06 -12.25
CA PHE A 282 22.09 7.11 -12.84
C PHE A 282 22.51 8.55 -12.43
N GLY A 283 23.70 8.72 -11.84
CA GLY A 283 24.25 10.05 -11.53
C GLY A 283 23.53 10.80 -10.39
N LEU A 284 22.80 10.07 -9.55
CA LEU A 284 22.11 10.59 -8.37
C LEU A 284 23.04 10.60 -7.17
N LYS A 285 23.05 11.72 -6.43
CA LYS A 285 23.86 11.85 -5.20
C LYS A 285 23.39 10.94 -4.06
N LYS A 286 22.15 10.47 -4.11
CA LYS A 286 21.52 9.61 -3.09
C LYS A 286 20.40 8.77 -3.71
N PRO A 287 20.08 7.59 -3.15
CA PRO A 287 18.94 6.77 -3.57
C PRO A 287 17.63 7.48 -3.27
N HIS A 288 16.96 7.96 -4.32
CA HIS A 288 15.61 8.52 -4.24
C HIS A 288 14.95 8.54 -5.63
N GLY A 289 13.63 8.65 -5.63
CA GLY A 289 12.81 8.68 -6.84
C GLY A 289 12.20 7.33 -7.19
N ALA A 290 11.49 7.29 -8.31
CA ALA A 290 10.92 6.07 -8.88
C ALA A 290 11.61 5.76 -10.20
N LEU A 291 12.37 4.66 -10.26
CA LEU A 291 13.04 4.22 -11.48
C LEU A 291 12.04 3.48 -12.37
N ILE A 292 11.85 3.94 -13.60
CA ILE A 292 10.99 3.29 -14.58
C ILE A 292 11.74 2.09 -15.18
N SER A 293 11.23 0.89 -14.97
CA SER A 293 11.78 -0.34 -15.56
C SER A 293 11.08 -0.73 -16.86
N ARG A 294 9.77 -0.44 -16.98
CA ARG A 294 8.97 -0.69 -18.19
C ARG A 294 7.95 0.43 -18.39
N ILE A 295 7.64 0.71 -19.65
CA ILE A 295 6.55 1.62 -20.03
C ILE A 295 5.47 0.78 -20.68
N MET A 296 4.23 0.96 -20.24
CA MET A 296 3.09 0.26 -20.82
C MET A 296 2.79 0.82 -22.21
N PRO A 297 2.52 -0.01 -23.22
CA PRO A 297 2.08 0.45 -24.53
C PRO A 297 0.83 1.32 -24.43
N ASN A 298 0.68 2.28 -25.34
CA ASN A 298 -0.47 3.19 -25.42
C ASN A 298 -0.75 4.03 -24.15
N SER A 299 0.19 4.05 -23.19
CA SER A 299 0.05 4.80 -21.95
C SER A 299 0.37 6.29 -22.09
N PRO A 300 -0.04 7.11 -21.11
CA PRO A 300 0.43 8.49 -20.97
C PRO A 300 1.94 8.64 -20.98
N ALA A 301 2.67 7.76 -20.29
CA ALA A 301 4.14 7.79 -20.28
C ALA A 301 4.73 7.52 -21.66
N ALA A 302 4.17 6.57 -22.42
CA ALA A 302 4.59 6.30 -23.79
C ALA A 302 4.36 7.53 -24.69
N LYS A 303 3.16 8.15 -24.60
CA LYS A 303 2.79 9.36 -25.38
C LYS A 303 3.66 10.57 -25.05
N ALA A 304 4.06 10.71 -23.78
CA ALA A 304 4.91 11.80 -23.29
C ALA A 304 6.42 11.58 -23.49
N GLY A 305 6.83 10.45 -24.07
CA GLY A 305 8.23 10.17 -24.37
C GLY A 305 9.09 9.85 -23.16
N PHE A 306 8.51 9.26 -22.12
CA PHE A 306 9.29 8.61 -21.06
C PHE A 306 10.11 7.45 -21.64
N GLU A 307 11.20 7.09 -20.98
CA GLU A 307 12.04 5.96 -21.37
C GLU A 307 12.34 5.05 -20.17
N PRO A 308 12.47 3.72 -20.36
CA PRO A 308 13.07 2.87 -19.34
C PRO A 308 14.46 3.40 -18.94
N GLY A 309 14.72 3.50 -17.64
CA GLY A 309 15.92 4.15 -17.10
C GLY A 309 15.70 5.59 -16.64
N ASP A 310 14.55 6.20 -16.95
CA ASP A 310 14.15 7.45 -16.32
C ASP A 310 13.92 7.25 -14.82
N VAL A 311 14.54 8.11 -13.99
CA VAL A 311 14.21 8.19 -12.56
C VAL A 311 13.32 9.41 -12.31
N ILE A 312 12.05 9.19 -11.97
CA ILE A 312 11.13 10.28 -11.63
C ILE A 312 11.52 10.86 -10.27
N LEU A 313 11.86 12.15 -10.24
CA LEU A 313 12.28 12.89 -9.04
C LEU A 313 11.18 13.79 -8.49
N LYS A 314 10.35 14.35 -9.37
CA LYS A 314 9.18 15.15 -9.01
C LYS A 314 8.04 14.90 -9.97
N PHE A 315 6.83 14.90 -9.45
CA PHE A 315 5.60 14.77 -10.23
C PHE A 315 4.63 15.87 -9.78
N ASP A 316 4.22 16.75 -10.69
CA ASP A 316 3.32 17.87 -10.43
C ASP A 316 3.77 18.73 -9.23
N GLY A 317 5.06 19.06 -9.20
CA GLY A 317 5.69 19.81 -8.10
C GLY A 317 5.96 19.01 -6.81
N LYS A 318 5.36 17.83 -6.63
CA LYS A 318 5.57 16.96 -5.46
C LYS A 318 6.85 16.14 -5.61
N LYS A 319 7.68 16.09 -4.57
CA LYS A 319 8.90 15.27 -4.56
C LYS A 319 8.53 13.79 -4.49
N VAL A 320 9.20 12.98 -5.29
CA VAL A 320 9.08 11.52 -5.25
C VAL A 320 10.29 10.98 -4.49
N ALA A 321 10.08 10.56 -3.24
CA ALA A 321 11.17 10.10 -2.38
C ALA A 321 11.59 8.65 -2.69
N SER A 322 10.62 7.81 -3.03
CA SER A 322 10.75 6.38 -3.35
C SER A 322 9.78 5.99 -4.45
N SER A 323 9.90 4.79 -5.00
CA SER A 323 8.95 4.25 -5.99
C SER A 323 7.53 4.21 -5.45
N SER A 324 7.36 3.79 -4.19
CA SER A 324 6.08 3.70 -3.50
C SER A 324 5.34 5.03 -3.34
N ALA A 325 6.06 6.15 -3.37
CA ALA A 325 5.46 7.48 -3.28
C ALA A 325 4.75 7.91 -4.58
N LEU A 326 5.11 7.33 -5.73
CA LEU A 326 4.59 7.77 -7.04
C LEU A 326 3.12 7.37 -7.29
N PRO A 327 2.69 6.10 -7.11
CA PRO A 327 1.30 5.71 -7.39
C PRO A 327 0.23 6.55 -6.70
N PRO A 328 0.31 6.89 -5.39
CA PRO A 328 -0.70 7.74 -4.75
C PRO A 328 -0.64 9.20 -5.21
N ILE A 329 0.49 9.67 -5.74
CA ILE A 329 0.59 11.00 -6.36
C ILE A 329 -0.12 11.01 -7.72
N VAL A 330 0.16 10.02 -8.56
CA VAL A 330 -0.45 9.87 -9.90
C VAL A 330 -1.95 9.61 -9.78
N GLY A 331 -2.36 8.66 -8.93
CA GLY A 331 -3.76 8.25 -8.78
C GLY A 331 -4.70 9.34 -8.28
N ARG A 332 -4.18 10.36 -7.57
CA ARG A 332 -4.93 11.55 -7.12
C ARG A 332 -4.93 12.70 -8.13
N THR A 333 -4.17 12.58 -9.21
CA THR A 333 -4.15 13.59 -10.27
C THR A 333 -5.40 13.46 -11.12
N ALA A 334 -6.07 14.58 -11.41
CA ALA A 334 -7.28 14.58 -12.21
C ALA A 334 -7.00 14.04 -13.63
N ILE A 335 -7.95 13.26 -14.15
CA ILE A 335 -7.89 12.74 -15.51
C ILE A 335 -8.01 13.90 -16.50
N GLY A 336 -7.22 13.85 -17.58
CA GLY A 336 -7.05 14.93 -18.56
C GLY A 336 -6.16 16.08 -18.08
N LYS A 337 -5.64 16.05 -16.84
CA LYS A 337 -4.72 17.10 -16.36
C LYS A 337 -3.34 16.87 -16.98
N SER A 338 -2.83 17.90 -17.66
CA SER A 338 -1.41 17.98 -18.05
C SER A 338 -0.55 18.38 -16.85
N VAL A 339 0.46 17.58 -16.53
CA VAL A 339 1.35 17.77 -15.38
C VAL A 339 2.82 17.70 -15.77
N SER A 340 3.63 18.50 -15.06
CA SER A 340 5.07 18.54 -15.23
C SER A 340 5.77 17.49 -14.37
N VAL A 341 6.64 16.69 -15.00
CA VAL A 341 7.38 15.61 -14.36
C VAL A 341 8.87 15.82 -14.56
N VAL A 342 9.63 15.90 -13.47
CA VAL A 342 11.09 16.04 -13.51
C VAL A 342 11.71 14.65 -13.38
N VAL A 343 12.45 14.25 -14.40
CA VAL A 343 13.16 12.95 -14.46
C VAL A 343 14.67 13.16 -14.50
N MET A 344 15.43 12.17 -14.01
CA MET A 344 16.84 11.99 -14.35
C MET A 344 16.93 11.02 -15.51
N ARG A 345 17.44 11.47 -16.66
CA ARG A 345 17.68 10.67 -17.86
C ARG A 345 19.15 10.82 -18.24
N GLN A 346 19.89 9.71 -18.36
CA GLN A 346 21.30 9.74 -18.78
C GLN A 346 22.14 10.78 -18.01
N ASN A 347 22.01 10.80 -16.67
CA ASN A 347 22.68 11.74 -15.76
C ASN A 347 22.31 13.22 -15.94
N GLN A 348 21.26 13.54 -16.68
CA GLN A 348 20.74 14.89 -16.86
C GLN A 348 19.30 15.02 -16.36
N ARG A 349 18.98 16.18 -15.79
CA ARG A 349 17.60 16.48 -15.37
C ARG A 349 16.80 16.99 -16.54
N THR A 350 15.73 16.28 -16.87
CA THR A 350 14.79 16.64 -17.93
C THR A 350 13.42 16.85 -17.34
N THR A 351 12.65 17.77 -17.91
CA THR A 351 11.25 17.98 -17.53
C THR A 351 10.36 17.56 -18.68
N LEU A 352 9.47 16.60 -18.43
CA LEU A 352 8.48 16.11 -19.38
C LEU A 352 7.10 16.67 -19.00
N GLN A 353 6.24 16.85 -19.99
CA GLN A 353 4.82 17.15 -19.78
C GLN A 353 4.01 15.92 -20.17
N VAL A 354 3.10 15.51 -19.29
CA VAL A 354 2.25 14.34 -19.52
C VAL A 354 0.82 14.65 -19.17
N GLU A 355 -0.11 14.25 -20.03
CA GLU A 355 -1.54 14.29 -19.74
C GLU A 355 -1.95 12.97 -19.10
N ILE A 356 -2.54 13.04 -17.90
CA ILE A 356 -2.89 11.84 -17.13
C ILE A 356 -4.22 11.25 -17.62
N GLU A 357 -4.20 9.97 -17.96
CA GLU A 357 -5.38 9.23 -18.40
C GLU A 357 -5.96 8.39 -17.27
N GLN A 358 -7.13 7.81 -17.48
CA GLN A 358 -7.78 6.92 -16.52
C GLN A 358 -7.05 5.56 -16.49
N LEU A 359 -6.90 5.00 -15.29
CA LEU A 359 -6.40 3.63 -15.10
C LEU A 359 -7.34 2.61 -15.78
N PRO A 360 -6.83 1.76 -16.69
CA PRO A 360 -7.59 0.66 -17.26
C PRO A 360 -7.96 -0.40 -16.20
N GLU A 361 -9.03 -1.16 -16.44
CA GLU A 361 -9.32 -2.39 -15.69
C GLU A 361 -8.40 -3.52 -16.23
N GLU A 362 -7.68 -4.23 -15.36
CA GLU A 362 -6.55 -5.12 -15.74
C GLU A 362 -6.97 -6.50 -16.29
N GLU A 363 -6.14 -7.07 -17.17
CA GLU A 363 -6.05 -8.51 -17.49
C GLU A 363 -4.60 -9.02 -17.28
N ASP A 364 -4.48 -10.25 -16.74
CA ASP A 364 -3.27 -10.99 -16.34
C ASP A 364 -2.58 -11.76 -17.49
N VAL A 365 -1.27 -12.05 -17.36
CA VAL A 365 -0.46 -12.80 -18.36
C VAL A 365 0.25 -14.04 -17.75
N ILE A 366 0.27 -15.16 -18.51
CA ILE A 366 0.81 -16.52 -18.18
C ILE A 366 2.12 -16.86 -18.97
N LYS A 367 2.87 -17.91 -18.57
CA LYS A 367 4.27 -18.32 -18.96
C LYS A 367 4.41 -19.59 -19.87
N VAL A 368 5.67 -19.80 -20.37
CA VAL A 368 6.46 -21.02 -20.81
C VAL A 368 6.78 -21.03 -22.33
N GLY A 369 7.94 -21.41 -22.92
CA GLY A 369 9.32 -21.85 -22.56
C GLY A 369 10.06 -22.53 -23.78
N GLY A 370 11.41 -22.39 -23.95
CA GLY A 370 12.32 -23.39 -24.60
C GLY A 370 13.34 -23.00 -25.74
N ASP A 371 14.66 -23.07 -25.44
CA ASP A 371 15.97 -23.31 -26.19
C ASP A 371 16.18 -22.95 -27.70
N SER A 372 17.31 -22.41 -28.22
CA SER A 372 18.76 -22.66 -27.96
C SER A 372 19.73 -21.77 -28.81
N GLY A 373 20.97 -21.49 -28.33
CA GLY A 373 22.16 -21.07 -29.12
C GLY A 373 23.18 -20.12 -28.42
N ARG A 374 24.35 -20.62 -27.98
CA ARG A 374 25.22 -20.08 -26.88
C ARG A 374 26.47 -19.25 -27.27
N LEU A 375 26.85 -18.25 -26.46
CA LEU A 375 28.14 -17.53 -26.44
C LEU A 375 28.53 -17.09 -25.00
N ILE A 376 29.82 -17.12 -24.63
CA ILE A 376 30.34 -16.85 -23.26
C ILE A 376 31.06 -15.49 -23.18
N ASP A 377 30.84 -14.74 -22.09
CA ASP A 377 31.63 -13.55 -21.67
C ASP A 377 32.38 -13.84 -20.35
N GLU A 378 33.71 -13.81 -20.40
CA GLU A 378 34.58 -14.18 -19.27
C GLU A 378 34.68 -13.08 -18.18
N ARG A 379 34.48 -11.79 -18.51
CA ARG A 379 34.59 -10.68 -17.53
C ARG A 379 33.37 -10.58 -16.62
N LEU A 380 32.22 -10.94 -17.17
CA LEU A 380 30.94 -10.90 -16.47
C LEU A 380 30.61 -12.24 -15.80
N ALA A 381 31.35 -13.30 -16.12
CA ALA A 381 31.07 -14.68 -15.73
C ALA A 381 29.65 -15.12 -16.17
N ILE A 382 29.23 -14.76 -17.39
CA ILE A 382 27.93 -15.13 -17.94
C ILE A 382 28.00 -15.70 -19.34
N GLU A 383 27.05 -16.57 -19.63
CA GLU A 383 26.78 -17.07 -20.96
C GLU A 383 25.46 -16.48 -21.46
N VAL A 384 25.49 -15.87 -22.65
CA VAL A 384 24.31 -15.27 -23.30
C VAL A 384 24.06 -15.87 -24.67
N ALA A 385 22.83 -15.71 -25.15
CA ALA A 385 22.37 -16.21 -26.45
C ALA A 385 21.46 -15.17 -27.11
N ASP A 386 21.39 -15.21 -28.44
CA ASP A 386 20.36 -14.46 -29.17
C ASP A 386 18.97 -14.98 -28.82
N LEU A 387 17.99 -14.07 -28.81
CA LEU A 387 16.59 -14.47 -28.68
C LEU A 387 16.11 -15.17 -29.95
N ASP A 388 15.42 -16.29 -29.77
CA ASP A 388 14.60 -16.89 -30.83
C ASP A 388 13.21 -16.22 -30.93
N ASP A 389 12.48 -16.50 -32.01
CA ASP A 389 11.16 -15.88 -32.25
C ASP A 389 10.13 -16.22 -31.17
N LYS A 390 10.19 -17.42 -30.60
CA LYS A 390 9.29 -17.83 -29.50
C LYS A 390 9.61 -17.09 -28.22
N GLN A 391 10.89 -16.87 -27.92
CA GLN A 391 11.34 -16.10 -26.78
C GLN A 391 10.95 -14.63 -26.92
N ARG A 392 11.11 -14.02 -28.11
CA ARG A 392 10.64 -12.65 -28.39
C ARG A 392 9.15 -12.51 -28.08
N GLU A 393 8.34 -13.46 -28.53
CA GLU A 393 6.91 -13.50 -28.26
C GLU A 393 6.62 -13.73 -26.77
N GLN A 394 7.25 -14.73 -26.15
CA GLN A 394 7.06 -15.10 -24.74
C GLN A 394 7.37 -13.94 -23.79
N PHE A 395 8.43 -13.20 -24.06
CA PHE A 395 8.89 -12.09 -23.23
C PHE A 395 8.32 -10.74 -23.67
N GLU A 396 7.55 -10.70 -24.77
CA GLU A 396 7.02 -9.48 -25.39
C GLU A 396 8.11 -8.44 -25.71
N VAL A 397 9.24 -8.89 -26.25
CA VAL A 397 10.38 -8.04 -26.58
C VAL A 397 10.84 -8.25 -28.02
N GLU A 398 11.16 -7.16 -28.70
CA GLU A 398 11.69 -7.23 -30.07
C GLU A 398 13.17 -7.66 -30.11
N LYS A 399 13.95 -7.23 -29.11
CA LYS A 399 15.42 -7.27 -29.11
C LYS A 399 15.95 -7.51 -27.70
N GLY A 400 17.11 -8.16 -27.61
CA GLY A 400 17.78 -8.49 -26.35
C GLY A 400 18.58 -9.78 -26.47
N VAL A 401 19.19 -10.19 -25.38
CA VAL A 401 19.96 -11.45 -25.30
C VAL A 401 19.53 -12.23 -24.06
N VAL A 402 19.31 -13.53 -24.19
CA VAL A 402 18.91 -14.38 -23.06
C VAL A 402 20.15 -14.91 -22.33
N VAL A 403 20.10 -14.91 -20.99
CA VAL A 403 21.13 -15.44 -20.12
C VAL A 403 20.96 -16.95 -20.01
N ILE A 404 21.93 -17.70 -20.53
CA ILE A 404 21.93 -19.15 -20.53
C ILE A 404 22.55 -19.73 -19.26
N ASN A 405 23.62 -19.10 -18.78
CA ASN A 405 24.32 -19.50 -17.56
C ASN A 405 24.88 -18.28 -16.84
N VAL A 406 24.97 -18.38 -15.52
CA VAL A 406 25.60 -17.37 -14.67
C VAL A 406 26.52 -18.12 -13.71
N GLU A 407 27.81 -17.87 -13.82
CA GLU A 407 28.83 -18.40 -12.92
C GLU A 407 29.08 -17.42 -11.77
N GLN A 408 29.85 -17.85 -10.77
CA GLN A 408 30.22 -16.97 -9.67
C GLN A 408 31.10 -15.83 -10.19
N GLY A 409 30.67 -14.59 -9.96
CA GLY A 409 31.36 -13.39 -10.42
C GLY A 409 30.42 -12.18 -10.47
N SER A 410 30.87 -11.13 -11.19
CA SER A 410 30.21 -9.82 -11.29
C SER A 410 28.70 -9.88 -11.55
N ALA A 411 28.25 -10.70 -12.51
CA ALA A 411 26.82 -10.79 -12.84
C ALA A 411 25.98 -11.55 -11.79
N ALA A 412 26.53 -12.62 -11.19
CA ALA A 412 25.87 -13.30 -10.08
C ALA A 412 25.71 -12.37 -8.88
N ALA A 413 26.76 -11.60 -8.55
CA ALA A 413 26.75 -10.62 -7.47
C ALA A 413 25.71 -9.50 -7.70
N ALA A 414 25.51 -9.12 -8.96
CA ALA A 414 24.47 -8.17 -9.37
C ALA A 414 23.03 -8.76 -9.31
N GLY A 415 22.89 -10.07 -9.05
CA GLY A 415 21.59 -10.75 -8.96
C GLY A 415 21.02 -11.21 -10.29
N MET A 416 21.83 -11.27 -11.35
CA MET A 416 21.45 -11.85 -12.63
C MET A 416 21.21 -13.35 -12.50
N ARG A 417 20.25 -13.88 -13.26
CA ARG A 417 19.86 -15.29 -13.20
C ARG A 417 19.76 -15.87 -14.60
N ARG A 418 19.95 -17.19 -14.68
CA ARG A 418 19.60 -17.97 -15.86
C ARG A 418 18.15 -17.71 -16.25
N GLY A 419 17.91 -17.45 -17.53
CA GLY A 419 16.61 -17.14 -18.11
C GLY A 419 16.23 -15.65 -18.08
N ASP A 420 17.05 -14.78 -17.49
CA ASP A 420 16.90 -13.34 -17.68
C ASP A 420 17.17 -12.96 -19.14
N VAL A 421 16.45 -11.98 -19.69
CA VAL A 421 16.76 -11.41 -21.01
C VAL A 421 17.31 -10.00 -20.82
N ILE A 422 18.56 -9.77 -21.18
CA ILE A 422 19.21 -8.46 -21.09
C ILE A 422 18.72 -7.58 -22.25
N LEU A 423 18.05 -6.49 -21.90
CA LEU A 423 17.49 -5.52 -22.86
C LEU A 423 18.40 -4.31 -23.05
N SER A 424 19.10 -3.90 -21.99
CA SER A 424 20.08 -2.83 -22.06
C SER A 424 21.17 -3.01 -21.02
N ILE A 425 22.36 -2.51 -21.33
CA ILE A 425 23.49 -2.45 -20.41
C ILE A 425 24.18 -1.10 -20.55
N ASN A 426 24.45 -0.44 -19.43
CA ASN A 426 25.03 0.90 -19.40
C ASN A 426 24.21 1.95 -20.19
N ASN A 427 22.87 1.88 -20.11
CA ASN A 427 21.92 2.68 -20.88
C ASN A 427 22.01 2.49 -22.41
N GLN A 428 22.73 1.47 -22.89
CA GLN A 428 22.78 1.10 -24.30
C GLN A 428 21.88 -0.11 -24.54
N LYS A 429 20.96 0.01 -25.51
CA LYS A 429 20.09 -1.10 -25.91
C LYS A 429 20.92 -2.22 -26.54
N VAL A 430 20.63 -3.45 -26.13
CA VAL A 430 21.28 -4.65 -26.64
C VAL A 430 20.38 -5.31 -27.67
N LYS A 431 20.90 -5.56 -28.87
CA LYS A 431 20.15 -6.14 -29.99
C LYS A 431 20.40 -7.64 -30.18
N ASP A 432 21.65 -8.06 -29.98
CA ASP A 432 22.18 -9.40 -30.24
C ASP A 432 23.40 -9.66 -29.35
N ALA A 433 23.78 -10.94 -29.22
CA ALA A 433 24.84 -11.42 -28.35
C ALA A 433 26.20 -10.86 -28.75
N LYS A 434 26.42 -10.60 -30.04
CA LYS A 434 27.64 -9.95 -30.52
C LYS A 434 27.76 -8.53 -30.00
N GLN A 435 26.70 -7.72 -30.15
CA GLN A 435 26.67 -6.35 -29.61
C GLN A 435 26.81 -6.35 -28.10
N PHE A 436 26.19 -7.32 -27.41
CA PHE A 436 26.36 -7.47 -25.97
C PHE A 436 27.84 -7.60 -25.58
N LEU A 437 28.58 -8.51 -26.22
CA LEU A 437 30.01 -8.72 -25.97
C LEU A 437 30.85 -7.49 -26.30
N ASP A 438 30.51 -6.76 -27.36
CA ASP A 438 31.21 -5.54 -27.74
C ASP A 438 31.01 -4.44 -26.67
N ILE A 439 29.78 -4.27 -26.17
CA ILE A 439 29.50 -3.33 -25.07
C ILE A 439 30.18 -3.80 -23.78
N ALA A 440 30.18 -5.10 -23.48
CA ALA A 440 30.76 -5.68 -22.28
C ALA A 440 32.28 -5.40 -22.15
N LYS A 441 33.01 -5.37 -23.27
CA LYS A 441 34.44 -5.01 -23.30
C LYS A 441 34.70 -3.55 -22.90
N GLU A 442 33.79 -2.65 -23.21
CA GLU A 442 33.92 -1.21 -22.96
C GLU A 442 33.36 -0.79 -21.59
N LEU A 443 32.92 -1.75 -20.77
CA LEU A 443 32.33 -1.45 -19.48
C LEU A 443 33.37 -0.87 -18.50
N PRO A 444 33.00 0.18 -17.76
CA PRO A 444 33.86 0.82 -16.78
C PRO A 444 33.97 -0.03 -15.51
N GLU A 445 35.18 -0.18 -14.99
CA GLU A 445 35.47 -1.03 -13.82
C GLU A 445 35.30 -0.31 -12.47
N ASP A 446 35.21 1.03 -12.49
CA ASP A 446 35.24 1.87 -11.30
C ASP A 446 33.87 2.31 -10.79
N LYS A 447 32.77 1.91 -11.47
CA LYS A 447 31.42 2.35 -11.13
C LYS A 447 30.35 1.30 -11.35
N ALA A 448 29.22 1.48 -10.68
CA ALA A 448 28.02 0.68 -10.92
C ALA A 448 27.43 0.94 -12.32
N ILE A 449 27.05 -0.13 -13.00
CA ILE A 449 26.51 -0.15 -14.36
C ILE A 449 25.05 -0.59 -14.27
N PRO A 450 24.08 0.19 -14.79
CA PRO A 450 22.70 -0.25 -14.85
C PRO A 450 22.53 -1.30 -15.95
N VAL A 451 21.89 -2.42 -15.61
CA VAL A 451 21.52 -3.48 -16.55
C VAL A 451 20.02 -3.70 -16.47
N LEU A 452 19.29 -3.50 -17.57
CA LEU A 452 17.86 -3.80 -17.64
C LEU A 452 17.68 -5.24 -18.08
N VAL A 453 17.05 -6.06 -17.24
CA VAL A 453 16.70 -7.44 -17.53
C VAL A 453 15.20 -7.66 -17.52
N GLN A 454 14.69 -8.46 -18.45
CA GLN A 454 13.34 -8.99 -18.46
C GLN A 454 13.37 -10.36 -17.77
N ARG A 455 12.60 -10.52 -16.69
CA ARG A 455 12.48 -11.74 -15.89
C ARG A 455 11.02 -12.16 -15.83
N GLY A 456 10.66 -13.17 -16.62
CA GLY A 456 9.24 -13.46 -16.88
C GLY A 456 8.59 -12.30 -17.62
N GLN A 457 7.45 -11.79 -17.15
CA GLN A 457 6.76 -10.64 -17.78
C GLN A 457 7.21 -9.28 -17.22
N GLY A 458 8.05 -9.26 -16.19
CA GLY A 458 8.53 -8.03 -15.54
C GLY A 458 9.93 -7.64 -15.99
N ALA A 459 10.14 -6.34 -16.22
CA ALA A 459 11.46 -5.76 -16.42
C ALA A 459 12.00 -5.20 -15.10
N ILE A 460 13.29 -5.40 -14.82
CA ILE A 460 13.97 -4.97 -13.60
C ILE A 460 15.37 -4.44 -13.95
N PHE A 461 15.77 -3.31 -13.38
CA PHE A 461 17.15 -2.85 -13.38
C PHE A 461 17.96 -3.51 -12.26
N LEU A 462 19.11 -4.06 -12.65
CA LEU A 462 20.17 -4.53 -11.77
C LEU A 462 21.34 -3.55 -11.81
N ALA A 463 22.13 -3.52 -10.73
CA ALA A 463 23.37 -2.75 -10.67
C ALA A 463 24.57 -3.70 -10.73
N LEU A 464 25.21 -3.74 -11.88
CA LEU A 464 26.40 -4.54 -12.13
C LEU A 464 27.65 -3.78 -11.70
N ARG A 465 28.58 -4.45 -11.03
CA ARG A 465 29.93 -3.95 -10.78
C ARG A 465 30.92 -5.00 -11.24
N LEU A 466 31.94 -4.58 -11.99
CA LEU A 466 33.03 -5.46 -12.36
C LEU A 466 33.92 -5.66 -11.13
N GLU A 467 34.24 -6.92 -10.83
CA GLU A 467 35.30 -7.24 -9.89
C GLU A 467 36.63 -6.75 -10.48
N LYS A 468 37.47 -6.10 -9.65
CA LYS A 468 38.84 -5.80 -10.07
C LYS A 468 39.61 -7.11 -10.06
N ASP A 469 40.32 -7.42 -11.15
CA ASP A 469 41.31 -8.47 -11.12
C ASP A 469 42.29 -8.18 -9.97
N GLU A 470 42.30 -9.05 -8.96
CA GLU A 470 43.38 -9.09 -7.98
C GLU A 470 44.60 -9.67 -8.73
N GLU A 471 45.46 -8.79 -9.27
CA GLU A 471 46.80 -9.18 -9.73
C GLU A 471 47.70 -9.66 -8.57
#